data_AF-A0A0E0K4I6-F1
#
_entry.id   AF-A0A0E0K4I6-F1
#
_cell.length_a   1.000
_cell.length_b   1.000
_cell.length_c   1.000
_cell.angle_alpha   90.00
_cell.angle_beta   90.00
_cell.angle_gamma   90.00
#
_symmetry.space_group_name_H-M   'P 1'
#
loop_
_entity.id
_entity.type
_entity.pdbx_description
1 polymer ?
#
loop_
_entity_poly.entity_id
_entity_poly.type
_entity_poly.pdbx_seq_one_letter_code
_entity_poly.pdbx_strand_id
1 'polypeptide(L)'
;MGDAAAASPPAALGKRRRGGDGEGLRRVAEIVMVLAAAGEVRGGREPTAAERALAAEARERLASVVAEGAVRPKDLFPGEAVRALVEDLGLNRARDPAAMGFRPPKASIADRLMLTKRKV
;
A
#
# COMPACT_ATOMS: atom_id res chain seq x y z
N MET A 1 -9.23 -45.84 -20.32
CA MET A 1 -9.56 -45.60 -18.90
C MET A 1 -8.36 -46.05 -18.08
N GLY A 2 -7.70 -45.27 -17.22
CA GLY A 2 -7.80 -43.87 -16.84
C GLY A 2 -6.58 -43.56 -15.97
N ASP A 3 -5.87 -42.48 -16.29
CA ASP A 3 -4.73 -41.97 -15.52
C ASP A 3 -5.24 -41.44 -14.17
N ALA A 4 -4.79 -42.04 -13.07
CA ALA A 4 -5.07 -41.57 -11.73
C ALA A 4 -4.04 -40.49 -11.34
N ALA A 5 -4.35 -39.24 -11.68
CA ALA A 5 -3.60 -38.08 -11.25
C ALA A 5 -3.53 -38.03 -9.71
N ALA A 6 -2.31 -38.11 -9.17
CA ALA A 6 -2.03 -37.91 -7.77
C ALA A 6 -2.43 -36.48 -7.36
N ALA A 7 -3.52 -36.36 -6.60
CA ALA A 7 -3.98 -35.11 -6.03
C ALA A 7 -2.94 -34.62 -5.01
N SER A 8 -2.37 -33.45 -5.28
CA SER A 8 -1.52 -32.73 -4.33
C SER A 8 -2.33 -32.34 -3.09
N PRO A 9 -1.74 -32.39 -1.87
CA PRO A 9 -2.46 -32.04 -0.65
C PRO A 9 -2.84 -30.55 -0.66
N PRO A 10 -4.00 -30.17 -0.09
CA PRO A 10 -4.39 -28.77 0.01
C PRO A 10 -3.38 -28.02 0.87
N ALA A 11 -2.82 -26.94 0.32
CA ALA A 11 -1.94 -26.02 1.04
C ALA A 11 -2.62 -25.60 2.35
N ALA A 12 -2.03 -26.03 3.47
CA ALA A 12 -2.53 -25.71 4.79
C ALA A 12 -2.57 -24.18 4.94
N LEU A 13 -3.80 -23.64 5.01
CA LEU A 13 -4.05 -22.29 5.51
C LEU A 13 -3.48 -22.24 6.92
N GLY A 14 -2.26 -21.72 7.03
CA GLY A 14 -1.51 -21.68 8.27
C GLY A 14 -2.36 -21.06 9.37
N LYS A 15 -2.66 -21.84 10.40
CA LYS A 15 -3.11 -21.33 11.69
C LYS A 15 -2.03 -20.36 12.17
N ARG A 16 -2.24 -19.06 11.95
CA ARG A 16 -1.37 -18.03 12.53
C ARG A 16 -1.34 -18.26 14.03
N ARG A 17 -0.14 -18.48 14.58
CA ARG A 17 0.08 -18.61 16.01
C ARG A 17 -0.35 -17.30 16.65
N ARG A 18 -1.54 -17.30 17.24
CA ARG A 18 -2.06 -16.25 18.11
C ARG A 18 -1.23 -16.30 19.39
N GLY A 19 -0.10 -15.59 19.45
CA GLY A 19 0.77 -15.64 20.63
C GLY A 19 1.83 -14.56 20.75
N GLY A 20 2.54 -14.18 19.67
CA GLY A 20 3.63 -13.20 19.73
C GLY A 20 3.31 -11.85 19.10
N ASP A 21 2.71 -11.87 17.91
CA ASP A 21 2.64 -10.68 17.04
C ASP A 21 1.70 -9.58 17.55
N GLY A 22 0.77 -9.93 18.44
CA GLY A 22 -0.17 -8.99 19.05
C GLY A 22 0.50 -8.03 20.02
N GLU A 23 1.60 -8.42 20.66
CA GLU A 23 2.30 -7.57 21.62
C GLU A 23 3.02 -6.41 20.91
N GLY A 24 3.70 -6.71 19.80
CA GLY A 24 4.38 -5.70 18.99
C GLY A 24 3.40 -4.65 18.45
N LEU A 25 2.27 -5.10 17.87
CA LEU A 25 1.24 -4.19 17.35
C LEU A 25 0.54 -3.41 18.46
N ARG A 26 0.25 -4.05 19.61
CA ARG A 26 -0.34 -3.39 20.79
C ARG A 26 0.56 -2.26 21.28
N ARG A 27 1.86 -2.51 21.39
CA ARG A 27 2.82 -1.51 21.84
C ARG A 27 2.99 -0.38 20.83
N VAL A 28 2.94 -0.66 19.52
CA VAL A 28 2.88 0.40 18.49
C VAL A 28 1.65 1.28 18.70
N ALA A 29 0.47 0.69 18.94
CA ALA A 29 -0.75 1.44 19.19
C ALA A 29 -0.65 2.33 20.43
N GLU A 30 -0.10 1.80 21.54
CA GLU A 30 0.14 2.57 22.77
C GLU A 30 1.05 3.78 22.51
N ILE A 31 2.17 3.58 21.82
CA ILE A 31 3.09 4.68 21.50
C ILE A 31 2.39 5.74 20.64
N VAL A 32 1.66 5.33 19.59
CA VAL A 32 0.97 6.27 18.69
C VAL A 32 -0.10 7.08 19.43
N MET A 33 -0.85 6.47 20.35
CA MET A 33 -1.82 7.19 21.19
C MET A 33 -1.12 8.24 22.09
N VAL A 34 -0.01 7.88 22.73
CA VAL A 34 0.78 8.82 23.55
C VAL A 34 1.32 9.97 22.69
N LEU A 35 1.86 9.67 21.51
CA LEU A 35 2.39 10.68 20.59
C LEU A 35 1.30 11.62 20.06
N ALA A 36 0.09 11.11 19.80
CA ALA A 36 -1.05 11.93 19.38
C ALA A 36 -1.44 12.94 20.48
N ALA A 37 -1.61 12.47 21.71
CA ALA A 37 -1.90 13.33 22.85
C ALA A 37 -0.78 14.35 23.13
N ALA A 38 0.48 13.92 23.03
CA ALA A 38 1.64 14.81 23.17
C ALA A 38 1.67 15.90 22.08
N GLY A 39 1.31 15.53 20.84
CA GLY A 39 1.19 16.46 19.72
C GLY A 39 0.09 17.51 19.91
N GLU A 40 -1.06 17.13 20.47
CA GLU A 40 -2.15 18.05 20.81
C GLU A 40 -1.72 19.07 21.87
N VAL A 41 -1.10 18.61 22.96
CA VAL A 41 -0.56 19.47 24.02
C VAL A 41 0.49 20.43 23.47
N ARG A 42 1.29 19.97 22.51
CA ARG A 42 2.34 20.75 21.88
C ARG A 42 1.82 21.82 20.91
N GLY A 43 0.59 21.69 20.40
CA GLY A 43 -0.05 22.70 19.56
C GLY A 43 0.71 23.01 18.27
N GLY A 44 1.31 22.01 17.63
CA GLY A 44 2.01 22.15 16.34
C GLY A 44 3.46 22.66 16.42
N ARG A 45 4.01 22.89 17.63
CA ARG A 45 5.48 23.11 17.79
C ARG A 45 6.25 21.85 17.39
N GLU A 46 7.58 21.90 17.32
CA GLU A 46 8.41 20.74 16.94
C GLU A 46 8.42 19.61 17.99
N PRO A 47 8.42 18.31 17.59
CA PRO A 47 8.51 17.19 18.53
C PRO A 47 9.76 17.28 19.42
N THR A 48 9.62 16.82 20.66
CA THR A 48 10.71 16.64 21.60
C THR A 48 11.61 15.46 21.20
N ALA A 49 12.80 15.38 21.79
CA ALA A 49 13.70 14.24 21.58
C ALA A 49 13.06 12.90 22.02
N ALA A 50 12.30 12.92 23.11
CA ALA A 50 11.58 11.75 23.60
C ALA A 50 10.50 11.28 22.62
N GLU A 51 9.70 12.21 22.07
CA GLU A 51 8.69 11.89 21.05
C GLU A 51 9.34 11.30 19.79
N ARG A 52 10.47 11.86 19.34
CA ARG A 52 11.20 11.30 18.18
C ARG A 52 11.73 9.89 18.42
N ALA A 53 12.26 9.63 19.62
CA ALA A 53 12.75 8.30 19.99
C ALA A 53 11.61 7.28 20.01
N LEU A 54 10.48 7.61 20.64
CA LEU A 54 9.28 6.78 20.64
C LEU A 54 8.73 6.54 19.22
N ALA A 55 8.72 7.58 18.38
CA ALA A 55 8.31 7.43 16.99
C ALA A 55 9.26 6.54 16.17
N ALA A 56 10.56 6.51 16.49
CA ALA A 56 11.50 5.57 15.87
C ALA A 56 11.22 4.14 16.32
N GLU A 57 11.03 3.91 17.62
CA GLU A 57 10.66 2.61 18.20
C GLU A 57 9.36 2.06 17.59
N ALA A 58 8.34 2.90 17.46
CA ALA A 58 7.07 2.51 16.85
C ALA A 58 7.23 2.13 15.36
N ARG A 59 8.03 2.90 14.60
CA ARG A 59 8.28 2.63 13.17
C ARG A 59 9.04 1.32 12.97
N GLU A 60 10.09 1.07 13.76
CA GLU A 60 10.86 -0.16 13.68
C GLU A 60 10.00 -1.38 13.99
N ARG A 61 9.24 -1.35 15.09
CA ARG A 61 8.33 -2.45 15.44
C ARG A 61 7.23 -2.67 14.41
N LEU A 62 6.65 -1.58 13.88
CA LEU A 62 5.64 -1.69 12.83
C LEU A 62 6.23 -2.34 11.56
N ALA A 63 7.47 -1.99 11.20
CA ALA A 63 8.16 -2.62 10.08
C ALA A 63 8.37 -4.12 10.32
N SER A 64 8.78 -4.53 11.52
CA SER A 64 8.95 -5.95 11.86
C SER A 64 7.65 -6.74 11.75
N VAL A 65 6.55 -6.27 12.35
CA VAL A 65 5.25 -6.99 12.27
C VAL A 65 4.70 -7.07 10.84
N VAL A 66 5.02 -6.08 10.00
CA VAL A 66 4.65 -6.10 8.57
C VAL A 66 5.54 -7.08 7.80
N ALA A 67 6.85 -7.09 8.06
CA ALA A 67 7.81 -8.00 7.41
C ALA A 67 7.53 -9.47 7.76
N GLU A 68 7.13 -9.75 9.00
CA GLU A 68 6.72 -11.07 9.48
C GLU A 68 5.34 -11.50 8.95
N GLY A 69 4.62 -10.60 8.26
CA GLY A 69 3.31 -10.88 7.66
C GLY A 69 2.15 -10.96 8.65
N ALA A 70 2.38 -10.55 9.90
CA ALA A 70 1.36 -10.48 10.95
C ALA A 70 0.28 -9.46 10.60
N VAL A 71 0.66 -8.33 10.00
CA VAL A 71 -0.24 -7.25 9.54
C VAL A 71 0.06 -6.88 8.10
N ARG A 72 -0.96 -6.71 7.26
CA ARG A 72 -0.78 -6.18 5.90
C ARG A 72 -1.15 -4.70 5.86
N PRO A 73 -0.54 -3.89 4.96
CA PRO A 73 -0.89 -2.48 4.82
C PRO A 73 -2.39 -2.20 4.63
N LYS A 74 -3.08 -3.06 3.88
CA LYS A 74 -4.54 -2.97 3.64
C LYS A 74 -5.40 -3.17 4.90
N ASP A 75 -4.83 -3.77 5.94
CA ASP A 75 -5.50 -3.99 7.23
C ASP A 75 -5.38 -2.73 8.12
N LEU A 76 -4.45 -1.82 7.80
CA LEU A 76 -4.16 -0.58 8.54
C LEU A 76 -4.76 0.66 7.85
N PHE A 77 -4.75 0.69 6.52
CA PHE A 77 -5.16 1.86 5.75
C PHE A 77 -6.25 1.50 4.75
N PRO A 78 -7.36 2.25 4.70
CA PRO A 78 -8.35 2.09 3.64
C PRO A 78 -7.72 2.48 2.30
N GLY A 79 -8.14 1.81 1.22
CA GLY A 79 -7.59 2.05 -0.13
C GLY A 79 -7.69 3.50 -0.58
N GLU A 80 -8.74 4.23 -0.16
CA GLU A 80 -8.91 5.64 -0.48
C GLU A 80 -7.87 6.54 0.18
N ALA A 81 -7.45 6.24 1.42
CA ALA A 81 -6.38 6.99 2.08
C ALA A 81 -5.04 6.78 1.36
N VAL A 82 -4.77 5.56 0.90
CA VAL A 82 -3.58 5.25 0.11
C VAL A 82 -3.64 5.97 -1.25
N ARG A 83 -4.81 5.99 -1.91
CA ARG A 83 -5.00 6.69 -3.18
C ARG A 83 -4.76 8.19 -3.06
N ALA A 84 -5.35 8.82 -2.05
CA ALA A 84 -5.14 10.25 -1.78
C ALA A 84 -3.66 10.58 -1.58
N LEU A 85 -2.94 9.76 -0.80
CA LEU A 85 -1.49 9.93 -0.61
C LEU A 85 -0.71 9.80 -1.93
N VAL A 86 -1.06 8.84 -2.78
CA VAL A 86 -0.43 8.67 -4.11
C VAL A 86 -0.68 9.89 -5.00
N GLU A 87 -1.87 10.49 -4.92
CA GLU A 87 -2.23 11.74 -5.61
C GLU A 87 -1.41 12.93 -5.09
N ASP A 88 -1.34 13.12 -3.78
CA ASP A 88 -0.58 14.20 -3.13
C ASP A 88 0.92 14.12 -3.44
N LEU A 89 1.47 12.90 -3.47
CA LEU A 89 2.88 12.66 -3.81
C LEU A 89 3.15 12.73 -5.32
N GLY A 90 2.12 12.88 -6.16
CA GLY A 90 2.26 12.92 -7.62
C GLY A 90 2.77 11.59 -8.23
N LEU A 91 2.61 10.48 -7.52
CA LEU A 91 3.06 9.15 -7.96
C LEU A 91 2.19 8.56 -9.08
N ASN A 92 1.08 9.23 -9.42
CA ASN A 92 0.18 8.86 -10.51
C ASN A 92 0.70 9.17 -11.92
N ARG A 93 1.90 9.78 -12.09
CA ARG A 93 2.47 10.08 -13.42
C ARG A 93 2.60 8.84 -14.31
N ALA A 94 2.85 7.66 -13.72
CA ALA A 94 2.91 6.40 -14.46
C ALA A 94 1.54 5.92 -14.99
N ARG A 95 0.45 6.54 -14.52
CA ARG A 95 -0.92 6.26 -14.93
C ARG A 95 -1.45 7.28 -15.94
N ASP A 96 -0.73 8.39 -16.14
CA ASP A 96 -1.00 9.35 -17.21
C ASP A 96 -0.46 8.79 -18.54
N PRO A 97 -1.35 8.44 -19.49
CA PRO A 97 -0.91 7.97 -20.80
C PRO A 97 -0.02 9.00 -21.51
N ALA A 98 -0.25 10.30 -21.31
CA ALA A 98 0.55 11.35 -21.93
C ALA A 98 1.99 11.38 -21.37
N ALA A 99 2.17 11.19 -20.06
CA ALA A 99 3.47 11.13 -19.40
C ALA A 99 4.23 9.81 -19.64
N MET A 100 3.52 8.71 -19.92
CA MET A 100 4.11 7.40 -20.28
C MET A 100 4.54 7.32 -21.76
N GLY A 101 4.44 8.41 -22.52
CA GLY A 101 4.69 8.39 -23.97
C GLY A 101 3.66 7.54 -24.73
N PHE A 102 2.50 7.26 -24.13
CA PHE A 102 1.44 6.50 -24.76
C PHE A 102 0.81 7.36 -25.84
N ARG A 103 1.24 7.10 -27.08
CA ARG A 103 0.49 7.46 -28.28
C ARG A 103 -0.92 6.88 -28.15
N PRO A 104 -1.99 7.65 -28.46
CA PRO A 104 -3.33 7.11 -28.53
C PRO A 104 -3.33 5.83 -29.40
N PRO A 105 -4.17 4.82 -29.09
CA PRO A 105 -4.25 3.61 -29.90
C PRO A 105 -4.44 4.05 -31.34
N LYS A 106 -3.53 3.62 -32.21
CA LYS A 106 -3.51 3.91 -33.64
C LYS A 106 -4.95 4.04 -34.13
N ALA A 107 -5.29 5.21 -34.68
CA ALA A 107 -6.59 5.53 -35.27
C ALA A 107 -7.26 4.26 -35.82
N SER A 108 -8.54 4.04 -35.50
CA SER A 108 -9.23 2.81 -35.88
C SER A 108 -9.09 2.57 -37.38
N ILE A 109 -9.22 1.33 -37.83
CA ILE A 109 -9.11 1.02 -39.26
C ILE A 109 -10.06 1.93 -40.07
N ALA A 110 -11.23 2.25 -39.53
CA ALA A 110 -12.17 3.21 -40.12
C ALA A 110 -11.60 4.64 -40.19
N ASP A 111 -10.97 5.13 -39.14
CA ASP A 111 -10.37 6.46 -39.10
C ASP A 111 -9.20 6.58 -40.09
N ARG A 112 -8.37 5.54 -40.19
CA ARG A 112 -7.29 5.46 -41.18
C ARG A 112 -7.83 5.45 -42.62
N LEU A 113 -8.99 4.81 -42.86
CA LEU A 113 -9.64 4.74 -44.16
C LEU A 113 -10.37 6.03 -44.55
N MET A 114 -10.89 6.76 -43.56
CA MET A 114 -11.47 8.09 -43.75
C MET A 114 -10.40 9.13 -44.11
N LEU A 115 -9.21 9.03 -43.50
CA LEU A 115 -8.06 9.90 -43.80
C LEU A 115 -7.50 9.68 -45.21
N THR A 116 -7.42 8.45 -45.71
CA THR A 116 -6.97 8.19 -47.09
C THR A 116 -7.98 8.62 -48.16
N LYS A 117 -9.27 8.66 -47.81
CA LYS A 117 -10.35 9.19 -48.66
C LYS A 117 -10.46 10.72 -48.61
N ARG A 118 -9.92 11.36 -47.57
CA ARG A 118 -9.70 12.82 -47.52
C ARG A 118 -8.32 13.16 -48.08
N LYS A 119 -8.15 12.97 -49.38
CA LYS A 119 -7.09 13.65 -50.14
C LYS A 119 -7.75 14.60 -51.13
N VAL A 120 -7.65 15.88 -50.82
CA VAL A 120 -7.55 16.96 -51.81
C VAL A 120 -6.10 17.42 -51.74
#